data_AF-A0A949A3P2-F1
#
_entry.id   AF-A0A949A3P2-F1
#
_cell.length_a   1.000
_cell.length_b   1.000
_cell.length_c   1.000
_cell.angle_alpha   90.00
_cell.angle_beta   90.00
_cell.angle_gamma   90.00
#
_symmetry.space_group_name_H-M   'P 1'
#
loop_
_entity.id
_entity.type
_entity.pdbx_description
1 polymer ?
#
loop_
_entity_poly.entity_id
_entity_poly.type
_entity_poly.pdbx_seq_one_letter_code
_entity_poly.pdbx_strand_id
1 'polypeptide(L)'
;MSLFSPADIVSLRALPCRELISRALETKLARRGKSLSLCSIINAKSGQCSEDCRFCTQSVHFKTDTPVYPLKTSEQIIAAARQAKEDGASHFSIVTSGRGITDRLLPAVADIIAAIKDQVDIHVCASLGIASQQDLQALKQAGLSRYHHNLETSREFFPNIVTTHTFDERVSTIQAAQQAGLEVCAGGIIGLGESETDRISMAVTLAELRVESVPINILIPLAGTPLAQTKPLGIQEILRAIALFRLILPDAALRLAAGRESALHDFLSSAFMAGADGMMIGGYLTQRGRSPEMDRQFVQAIRDLWQ
;
A
#
# COMPACT_ATOMS: atom_id res chain seq x y z
N MET A 1 -7.99 -21.68 -10.30
CA MET A 1 -8.93 -21.19 -11.31
C MET A 1 -8.97 -19.68 -11.16
N SER A 2 -8.58 -18.92 -12.19
CA SER A 2 -8.68 -17.47 -12.18
C SER A 2 -10.12 -17.07 -11.83
N LEU A 3 -10.28 -16.11 -10.92
CA LEU A 3 -11.59 -15.58 -10.52
C LEU A 3 -12.28 -14.81 -11.66
N PHE A 4 -11.53 -14.47 -12.73
CA PHE A 4 -12.01 -13.74 -13.89
C PHE A 4 -11.63 -14.46 -15.18
N SER A 5 -12.59 -14.59 -16.11
CA SER A 5 -12.26 -15.02 -17.46
C SER A 5 -11.63 -13.85 -18.24
N PRO A 6 -10.82 -14.13 -19.27
CA PRO A 6 -10.34 -13.08 -20.18
C PRO A 6 -11.47 -12.26 -20.80
N ALA A 7 -12.65 -12.86 -21.02
CA ALA A 7 -13.82 -12.19 -21.55
C ALA A 7 -14.39 -11.14 -20.57
N ASP A 8 -14.38 -11.43 -19.26
CA ASP A 8 -14.84 -10.49 -18.23
C ASP A 8 -13.96 -9.24 -18.21
N ILE A 9 -12.65 -9.42 -18.30
CA ILE A 9 -11.68 -8.32 -18.33
C ILE A 9 -11.88 -7.45 -19.58
N VAL A 10 -12.05 -8.07 -20.76
CA VAL A 10 -12.30 -7.34 -22.01
C VAL A 10 -13.59 -6.52 -21.92
N SER A 11 -14.65 -7.10 -21.36
CA SER A 11 -15.93 -6.41 -21.17
C SER A 11 -15.78 -5.19 -20.26
N LEU A 12 -15.12 -5.34 -19.11
CA LEU A 12 -14.87 -4.23 -18.18
C LEU A 12 -14.04 -3.12 -18.83
N ARG A 13 -13.02 -3.47 -19.63
CA ARG A 13 -12.18 -2.50 -20.32
C ARG A 13 -12.94 -1.71 -21.39
N ALA A 14 -13.98 -2.26 -21.99
CA ALA A 14 -14.76 -1.54 -22.99
C ALA A 14 -15.64 -0.43 -22.37
N LEU A 15 -15.91 -0.48 -21.06
CA LEU A 15 -16.82 0.45 -20.41
C LEU A 15 -16.21 1.87 -20.29
N PRO A 16 -17.01 2.94 -20.48
CA PRO A 16 -16.59 4.30 -20.16
C PRO A 16 -16.23 4.47 -18.67
N CYS A 17 -15.31 5.38 -18.36
CA CYS A 17 -14.85 5.60 -16.96
C CYS A 17 -16.00 5.91 -15.99
N ARG A 18 -16.97 6.74 -16.39
CA ARG A 18 -18.16 7.04 -15.58
C ARG A 18 -18.96 5.80 -15.18
N GLU A 19 -19.07 4.83 -16.10
CA GLU A 19 -19.84 3.62 -15.88
C GLU A 19 -19.09 2.66 -14.96
N LEU A 20 -17.76 2.56 -15.12
CA LEU A 20 -16.92 1.82 -14.18
C LEU A 20 -17.03 2.37 -12.75
N ILE A 21 -16.99 3.70 -12.60
CA ILE A 21 -17.13 4.34 -11.27
C ILE A 21 -18.48 3.99 -10.66
N SER A 22 -19.58 4.08 -11.42
CA SER A 22 -20.92 3.72 -10.92
C SER A 22 -20.98 2.28 -10.44
N ARG A 23 -20.52 1.33 -11.27
CA ARG A 23 -20.51 -0.11 -10.94
C ARG A 23 -19.58 -0.42 -9.76
N ALA A 24 -18.44 0.29 -9.67
CA ALA A 24 -17.50 0.13 -8.57
C ALA A 24 -18.10 0.62 -7.25
N LEU A 25 -18.83 1.75 -7.27
CA LEU A 25 -19.54 2.24 -6.09
C LEU A 25 -20.60 1.23 -5.62
N GLU A 26 -21.42 0.73 -6.54
CA GLU A 26 -22.44 -0.29 -6.25
C GLU A 26 -21.81 -1.54 -5.64
N THR A 27 -20.72 -2.04 -6.26
CA THR A 27 -19.96 -3.19 -5.76
C THR A 27 -19.41 -2.93 -4.36
N LYS A 28 -18.80 -1.76 -4.14
CA LYS A 28 -18.24 -1.37 -2.84
C LYS A 28 -19.34 -1.35 -1.78
N LEU A 29 -20.49 -0.75 -2.07
CA LEU A 29 -21.59 -0.68 -1.11
C LEU A 29 -22.20 -2.06 -0.83
N ALA A 30 -22.33 -2.91 -1.85
CA ALA A 30 -22.88 -4.26 -1.70
C ALA A 30 -21.95 -5.22 -0.92
N ARG A 31 -20.63 -5.09 -1.09
CA ARG A 31 -19.65 -6.05 -0.56
C ARG A 31 -18.95 -5.56 0.71
N ARG A 32 -18.75 -4.25 0.83
CA ARG A 32 -18.00 -3.60 1.92
C ARG A 32 -18.80 -2.53 2.67
N GLY A 33 -20.02 -2.24 2.22
CA GLY A 33 -20.89 -1.26 2.87
C GLY A 33 -20.28 0.14 2.88
N LYS A 34 -20.43 0.84 4.01
CA LYS A 34 -19.91 2.19 4.23
C LYS A 34 -18.52 2.17 4.90
N SER A 35 -17.81 1.04 4.88
CA SER A 35 -16.52 0.91 5.59
C SER A 35 -15.52 1.95 5.12
N LEU A 36 -14.93 2.68 6.07
CA LEU A 36 -13.87 3.65 5.82
C LEU A 36 -12.84 3.62 6.95
N SER A 37 -11.59 3.28 6.64
CA SER A 37 -10.50 3.19 7.62
C SER A 37 -9.23 3.93 7.22
N LEU A 38 -8.51 4.41 8.22
CA LEU A 38 -7.27 5.15 8.08
C LEU A 38 -6.08 4.32 8.54
N CYS A 39 -4.96 4.45 7.83
CA CYS A 39 -3.68 3.87 8.20
C CYS A 39 -2.63 4.96 8.38
N SER A 40 -1.69 4.77 9.28
CA SER A 40 -0.50 5.62 9.42
C SER A 40 0.76 4.75 9.41
N ILE A 41 1.90 5.34 9.09
CA ILE A 41 3.20 4.65 9.09
C ILE A 41 4.27 5.46 9.81
N ILE A 42 5.33 4.77 10.19
CA ILE A 42 6.63 5.38 10.48
C ILE A 42 7.69 4.78 9.56
N ASN A 43 8.53 5.65 8.98
CA ASN A 43 9.78 5.24 8.36
C ASN A 43 10.81 4.95 9.47
N ALA A 44 10.76 3.74 10.02
CA ALA A 44 11.49 3.31 11.21
C ALA A 44 12.99 3.15 10.94
N LYS A 45 13.39 2.79 9.71
CA LYS A 45 14.79 2.72 9.26
C LYS A 45 14.84 3.21 7.82
N SER A 46 15.75 4.14 7.50
CA SER A 46 15.72 4.85 6.22
C SER A 46 17.05 4.83 5.47
N GLY A 47 16.96 4.76 4.15
CA GLY A 47 18.10 4.78 3.23
C GLY A 47 18.92 3.50 3.25
N GLN A 48 20.04 3.49 2.51
CA GLN A 48 20.94 2.34 2.36
C GLN A 48 20.23 1.03 1.97
N CYS A 49 19.17 1.12 1.16
CA CYS A 49 18.49 -0.06 0.64
C CYS A 49 19.29 -0.67 -0.52
N SER A 50 19.59 -1.97 -0.45
CA SER A 50 20.32 -2.71 -1.49
C SER A 50 19.54 -2.87 -2.80
N GLU A 51 18.23 -2.66 -2.77
CA GLU A 51 17.33 -2.90 -3.90
C GLU A 51 17.36 -1.74 -4.90
N ASP A 52 17.16 -2.04 -6.17
CA ASP A 52 17.23 -1.11 -7.30
C ASP A 52 15.85 -0.64 -7.79
N CYS A 53 14.84 -0.62 -6.92
CA CYS A 53 13.49 -0.21 -7.28
C CYS A 53 13.48 1.21 -7.87
N ARG A 54 13.20 1.34 -9.17
CA ARG A 54 13.38 2.58 -9.95
C ARG A 54 12.56 3.79 -9.50
N PHE A 55 11.53 3.58 -8.68
CA PHE A 55 10.72 4.65 -8.07
C PHE A 55 11.23 5.10 -6.69
N CYS A 56 12.12 4.33 -6.06
CA CYS A 56 12.42 4.45 -4.63
C CYS A 56 13.64 5.34 -4.40
N THR A 57 13.47 6.40 -3.62
CA THR A 57 14.58 7.28 -3.26
C THR A 57 15.55 6.64 -2.27
N GLN A 58 15.14 5.58 -1.54
CA GLN A 58 15.97 4.96 -0.51
C GLN A 58 17.02 3.97 -1.05
N SER A 59 17.01 3.71 -2.36
CA SER A 59 17.93 2.81 -3.05
C SER A 59 19.35 3.39 -3.10
N VAL A 60 20.36 2.57 -2.81
CA VAL A 60 21.78 2.94 -2.96
C VAL A 60 22.21 3.09 -4.41
N HIS A 61 21.42 2.58 -5.36
CA HIS A 61 21.74 2.64 -6.79
C HIS A 61 21.47 4.03 -7.38
N PHE A 62 20.75 4.90 -6.65
CA PHE A 62 20.31 6.20 -7.15
C PHE A 62 20.78 7.34 -6.23
N LYS A 63 21.17 8.45 -6.83
CA LYS A 63 21.61 9.65 -6.10
C LYS A 63 20.37 10.46 -5.72
N THR A 64 19.91 10.33 -4.47
CA THR A 64 18.78 11.11 -3.95
C THR A 64 19.11 11.70 -2.58
N ASP A 65 18.32 12.69 -2.15
CA ASP A 65 18.49 13.37 -0.86
C ASP A 65 17.77 12.64 0.30
N THR A 66 17.62 11.32 0.20
CA THR A 66 16.94 10.54 1.24
C THR A 66 17.71 10.60 2.56
N PRO A 67 17.06 10.96 3.69
CA PRO A 67 17.67 10.87 5.01
C PRO A 67 18.07 9.43 5.33
N VAL A 68 19.32 9.24 5.76
CA VAL A 68 19.85 7.94 6.16
C VAL A 68 19.92 7.88 7.68
N TYR A 69 19.27 6.89 8.28
CA TYR A 69 19.33 6.65 9.72
C TYR A 69 19.02 5.18 10.06
N PRO A 70 19.61 4.64 11.15
CA PRO A 70 19.34 3.28 11.60
C PRO A 70 17.92 3.14 12.14
N LEU A 71 17.56 1.95 12.63
CA LEU A 71 16.29 1.76 13.30
C LEU A 71 16.10 2.80 14.42
N LYS A 72 14.96 3.51 14.39
CA LYS A 72 14.54 4.45 15.44
C LYS A 72 14.37 3.73 16.77
N THR A 73 14.47 4.47 17.88
CA THR A 73 14.34 3.87 19.20
C THR A 73 12.90 3.39 19.44
N SER A 74 12.74 2.45 20.37
CA SER A 74 11.42 1.93 20.74
C SER A 74 10.47 3.05 21.18
N GLU A 75 10.98 3.99 21.97
CA GLU A 75 10.23 5.14 22.47
C GLU A 75 9.70 6.01 21.33
N GLN A 76 10.54 6.27 20.31
CA GLN A 76 10.14 7.05 19.13
C GLN A 76 9.04 6.35 18.33
N ILE A 77 9.13 5.03 18.16
CA ILE A 77 8.16 4.26 17.38
C ILE A 77 6.83 4.13 18.13
N ILE A 78 6.87 3.87 19.45
CA ILE A 78 5.67 3.82 20.30
C ILE A 78 4.99 5.19 20.37
N ALA A 79 5.76 6.28 20.48
CA ALA A 79 5.20 7.63 20.45
C ALA A 79 4.48 7.92 19.11
N ALA A 80 5.06 7.51 17.98
CA ALA A 80 4.41 7.63 16.68
C ALA A 80 3.14 6.77 16.57
N ALA A 81 3.11 5.57 17.19
CA ALA A 81 1.91 4.75 17.25
C ALA A 81 0.78 5.42 18.05
N ARG A 82 1.10 6.04 19.19
CA ARG A 82 0.15 6.83 19.98
C ARG A 82 -0.41 8.00 19.17
N GLN A 83 0.48 8.77 18.52
CA GLN A 83 0.05 9.88 17.66
C GLN A 83 -0.85 9.40 16.52
N ALA A 84 -0.51 8.29 15.86
CA ALA A 84 -1.33 7.71 14.81
C ALA A 84 -2.75 7.36 15.29
N LYS A 85 -2.88 6.80 16.50
CA LYS A 85 -4.19 6.50 17.11
C LYS A 85 -4.97 7.79 17.39
N GLU A 86 -4.33 8.81 17.95
CA GLU A 86 -4.94 10.14 18.18
C GLU A 86 -5.41 10.81 16.88
N ASP A 87 -4.65 10.62 15.80
CA ASP A 87 -4.98 11.07 14.44
C ASP A 87 -6.08 10.21 13.77
N GLY A 88 -6.64 9.22 14.47
CA GLY A 88 -7.75 8.39 14.01
C GLY A 88 -7.35 7.22 13.11
N ALA A 89 -6.06 6.86 13.05
CA ALA A 89 -5.61 5.66 12.37
C ALA A 89 -6.11 4.40 13.10
N SER A 90 -6.65 3.48 12.32
CA SER A 90 -7.01 2.13 12.79
C SER A 90 -5.82 1.17 12.79
N HIS A 91 -4.82 1.47 11.95
CA HIS A 91 -3.62 0.66 11.75
C HIS A 91 -2.39 1.55 11.75
N PHE A 92 -1.31 1.09 12.39
CA PHE A 92 0.00 1.75 12.40
C PHE A 92 1.07 0.79 11.87
N SER A 93 1.82 1.21 10.84
CA SER A 93 2.82 0.36 10.19
C SER A 93 4.25 0.79 10.50
N ILE A 94 5.06 -0.17 10.95
CA ILE A 94 6.51 -0.04 11.08
C ILE A 94 7.13 -0.37 9.72
N VAL A 95 7.78 0.59 9.08
CA VAL A 95 8.37 0.41 7.75
C VAL A 95 9.89 0.59 7.80
N THR A 96 10.62 -0.36 7.22
CA THR A 96 12.09 -0.32 7.18
C THR A 96 12.61 -0.39 5.75
N SER A 97 13.65 0.38 5.45
CA SER A 97 14.45 0.21 4.24
C SER A 97 15.26 -1.08 4.26
N GLY A 98 15.52 -1.64 3.08
CA GLY A 98 16.30 -2.87 2.89
C GLY A 98 15.53 -3.92 2.10
N ARG A 99 16.24 -4.98 1.70
CA ARG A 99 15.68 -6.12 0.98
C ARG A 99 14.67 -6.92 1.79
N GLY A 100 14.95 -7.10 3.08
CA GLY A 100 14.21 -7.98 3.96
C GLY A 100 14.60 -7.78 5.42
N ILE A 101 13.82 -8.40 6.30
CA ILE A 101 14.12 -8.45 7.73
C ILE A 101 15.35 -9.35 7.96
N THR A 102 16.23 -8.96 8.87
CA THR A 102 17.45 -9.71 9.20
C THR A 102 17.36 -10.27 10.61
N ASP A 103 18.09 -11.35 10.90
CA ASP A 103 18.16 -11.96 12.24
C ASP A 103 18.56 -10.96 13.33
N ARG A 104 19.36 -9.95 12.97
CA ARG A 104 19.76 -8.88 13.88
C ARG A 104 18.63 -7.89 14.16
N LEU A 105 17.78 -7.62 13.17
CA LEU A 105 16.72 -6.62 13.27
C LEU A 105 15.40 -7.22 13.80
N LEU A 106 15.17 -8.52 13.55
CA LEU A 106 13.93 -9.21 13.91
C LEU A 106 13.60 -9.11 15.42
N PRO A 107 14.50 -9.40 16.37
CA PRO A 107 14.18 -9.33 17.80
C PRO A 107 13.77 -7.92 18.23
N ALA A 108 14.52 -6.90 17.79
CA ALA A 108 14.22 -5.52 18.12
C ALA A 108 12.85 -5.07 17.60
N VAL A 109 12.50 -5.46 16.37
CA VAL A 109 11.18 -5.13 15.80
C VAL A 109 10.06 -5.90 16.49
N ALA A 110 10.29 -7.17 16.85
CA ALA A 110 9.33 -7.98 17.61
C ALA A 110 9.05 -7.35 18.99
N ASP A 111 10.09 -6.95 19.73
CA ASP A 111 9.94 -6.28 21.03
C ASP A 111 9.14 -4.98 20.92
N ILE A 112 9.39 -4.18 19.87
CA ILE A 112 8.64 -2.95 19.60
C ILE A 112 7.17 -3.26 19.29
N ILE A 113 6.88 -4.29 18.48
CA ILE A 113 5.50 -4.70 18.17
C ILE A 113 4.75 -5.10 19.44
N ALA A 114 5.37 -5.92 20.29
CA ALA A 114 4.79 -6.33 21.58
C ALA A 114 4.52 -5.12 22.48
N ALA A 115 5.48 -4.20 22.58
CA ALA A 115 5.32 -2.98 23.37
C ALA A 115 4.19 -2.07 22.86
N ILE A 116 4.02 -1.92 21.55
CA ILE A 116 2.89 -1.16 20.99
C ILE A 116 1.58 -1.85 21.31
N LYS A 117 1.49 -3.17 21.10
CA LYS A 117 0.27 -3.95 21.36
C LYS A 117 -0.20 -3.83 22.81
N ASP A 118 0.73 -3.76 23.75
CA ASP A 118 0.41 -3.63 25.18
C ASP A 118 0.04 -2.21 25.59
N GLN A 119 0.57 -1.18 24.90
CA GLN A 119 0.47 0.22 25.33
C GLN A 119 -0.48 1.08 24.49
N VAL A 120 -0.83 0.65 23.28
CA VAL A 120 -1.59 1.43 22.32
C VAL A 120 -2.67 0.56 21.68
N ASP A 121 -3.93 0.95 21.84
CA ASP A 121 -5.07 0.28 21.22
C ASP A 121 -5.10 0.55 19.69
N ILE A 122 -4.19 -0.06 18.94
CA ILE A 122 -4.08 0.08 17.49
C ILE A 122 -3.59 -1.21 16.85
N HIS A 123 -4.10 -1.55 15.67
CA HIS A 123 -3.58 -2.69 14.93
C HIS A 123 -2.17 -2.39 14.42
N VAL A 124 -1.22 -3.27 14.75
CA VAL A 124 0.17 -3.11 14.34
C VAL A 124 0.41 -3.83 13.01
N CYS A 125 0.92 -3.08 12.04
CA CYS A 125 1.34 -3.56 10.74
C CYS A 125 2.86 -3.45 10.60
N ALA A 126 3.43 -4.16 9.64
CA ALA A 126 4.85 -4.01 9.32
C ALA A 126 5.10 -4.18 7.82
N SER A 127 6.06 -3.43 7.30
CA SER A 127 6.58 -3.56 5.93
C SER A 127 8.10 -3.64 6.01
N LEU A 128 8.62 -4.86 6.10
CA LEU A 128 10.03 -5.14 6.41
C LEU A 128 10.80 -5.78 5.24
N GLY A 129 10.20 -5.80 4.04
CA GLY A 129 10.76 -6.44 2.85
C GLY A 129 10.42 -7.93 2.76
N ILE A 130 11.29 -8.71 2.10
CA ILE A 130 11.20 -10.17 2.02
C ILE A 130 11.41 -10.76 3.42
N ALA A 131 10.57 -11.72 3.80
CA ALA A 131 10.65 -12.38 5.11
C ALA A 131 10.31 -13.87 4.96
N SER A 132 10.97 -14.71 5.75
CA SER A 132 10.64 -16.13 5.80
C SER A 132 9.35 -16.36 6.60
N GLN A 133 8.70 -17.50 6.40
CA GLN A 133 7.54 -17.89 7.21
C GLN A 133 7.86 -17.92 8.71
N GLN A 134 9.08 -18.34 9.09
CA GLN A 134 9.52 -18.38 10.48
C GLN A 134 9.62 -16.97 11.08
N ASP A 135 10.19 -16.02 10.35
CA ASP A 135 10.28 -14.62 10.81
C ASP A 135 8.89 -14.02 10.98
N LEU A 136 7.99 -14.30 10.03
CA LEU A 136 6.62 -13.83 10.06
C LEU A 136 5.82 -14.45 11.22
N GLN A 137 6.05 -15.72 11.56
CA GLN A 137 5.49 -16.36 12.75
C GLN A 137 6.00 -15.71 14.04
N ALA A 138 7.29 -15.38 14.13
CA ALA A 138 7.84 -14.67 15.28
C ALA A 138 7.19 -13.28 15.43
N LEU A 139 7.03 -12.53 14.34
CA LEU A 139 6.32 -11.24 14.36
C LEU A 139 4.85 -11.39 14.73
N LYS A 140 4.16 -12.44 14.25
CA LYS A 140 2.78 -12.75 14.63
C LYS A 140 2.65 -13.01 16.13
N GLN A 141 3.55 -13.81 16.69
CA GLN A 141 3.60 -14.09 18.13
C GLN A 141 3.82 -12.83 18.96
N ALA A 142 4.68 -11.92 18.48
CA ALA A 142 4.89 -10.61 19.10
C ALA A 142 3.66 -9.70 19.05
N GLY A 143 2.67 -10.00 18.20
CA GLY A 143 1.41 -9.26 18.13
C GLY A 143 1.14 -8.56 16.81
N LEU A 144 1.94 -8.84 15.77
CA LEU A 144 1.71 -8.27 14.45
C LEU A 144 0.35 -8.71 13.91
N SER A 145 -0.46 -7.74 13.48
CA SER A 145 -1.78 -7.99 12.92
C SER A 145 -1.72 -8.27 11.42
N ARG A 146 -0.95 -7.46 10.68
CA ARG A 146 -0.90 -7.48 9.22
C ARG A 146 0.51 -7.27 8.68
N TYR A 147 0.90 -8.03 7.65
CA TYR A 147 2.15 -7.81 6.93
C TYR A 147 1.89 -7.11 5.60
N HIS A 148 2.68 -6.09 5.30
CA HIS A 148 2.61 -5.36 4.04
C HIS A 148 3.72 -5.79 3.09
N HIS A 149 3.34 -6.24 1.90
CA HIS A 149 4.27 -6.61 0.84
C HIS A 149 3.62 -6.45 -0.53
N ASN A 150 3.90 -5.33 -1.21
CA ASN A 150 3.35 -5.06 -2.55
C ASN A 150 3.84 -6.07 -3.60
N LEU A 151 3.13 -6.21 -4.72
CA LEU A 151 3.67 -6.76 -5.98
C LEU A 151 4.39 -5.70 -6.82
N GLU A 152 4.13 -4.42 -6.51
CA GLU A 152 4.58 -3.21 -7.21
C GLU A 152 3.94 -2.97 -8.58
N THR A 153 3.89 -3.98 -9.46
CA THR A 153 3.27 -3.93 -10.80
C THR A 153 2.90 -5.34 -11.30
N SER A 154 2.61 -5.53 -12.60
CA SER A 154 2.40 -6.85 -13.21
C SER A 154 3.69 -7.68 -13.25
N ARG A 155 3.57 -9.00 -13.36
CA ARG A 155 4.72 -9.90 -13.54
C ARG A 155 5.54 -9.55 -14.77
N GLU A 156 4.85 -9.20 -15.86
CA GLU A 156 5.45 -8.91 -17.15
C GLU A 156 6.23 -7.58 -17.15
N PHE A 157 5.75 -6.59 -16.40
CA PHE A 157 6.38 -5.28 -16.32
C PHE A 157 7.40 -5.16 -15.18
N PHE A 158 7.36 -6.07 -14.20
CA PHE A 158 8.23 -6.04 -13.02
C PHE A 158 9.73 -5.88 -13.32
N PRO A 159 10.33 -6.60 -14.30
CA PRO A 159 11.76 -6.47 -14.62
C PRO A 159 12.17 -5.07 -15.11
N ASN A 160 11.22 -4.25 -15.58
CA ASN A 160 11.49 -2.87 -15.95
C ASN A 160 11.65 -1.96 -14.73
N ILE A 161 11.21 -2.40 -13.55
CA ILE A 161 11.10 -1.60 -12.32
C ILE A 161 12.09 -2.03 -11.25
N VAL A 162 12.36 -3.34 -11.12
CA VAL A 162 13.29 -3.90 -10.15
C VAL A 162 13.99 -5.12 -10.74
N THR A 163 15.29 -5.28 -10.48
CA THR A 163 16.08 -6.44 -10.94
C THR A 163 16.76 -7.19 -9.79
N THR A 164 16.87 -6.57 -8.61
CA THR A 164 17.52 -7.12 -7.41
C THR A 164 16.74 -8.24 -6.69
N HIS A 165 15.46 -8.41 -7.01
CA HIS A 165 14.63 -9.53 -6.62
C HIS A 165 13.60 -9.81 -7.70
N THR A 166 12.94 -10.96 -7.61
CA THR A 166 11.97 -11.44 -8.60
C THR A 166 10.53 -11.19 -8.14
N PHE A 167 9.61 -11.17 -9.08
CA PHE A 167 8.17 -11.14 -8.78
C PHE A 167 7.74 -12.35 -7.93
N ASP A 168 8.33 -13.53 -8.17
CA ASP A 168 8.04 -14.76 -7.43
C ASP A 168 8.46 -14.69 -5.97
N GLU A 169 9.56 -14.02 -5.64
CA GLU A 169 9.94 -13.78 -4.24
C GLU A 169 8.91 -12.93 -3.50
N ARG A 170 8.27 -11.98 -4.21
CA ARG A 170 7.21 -11.15 -3.62
C ARG A 170 5.95 -11.96 -3.36
N VAL A 171 5.54 -12.77 -4.34
CA VAL A 171 4.42 -13.72 -4.19
C VAL A 171 4.70 -14.71 -3.05
N SER A 172 5.91 -15.24 -2.97
CA SER A 172 6.31 -16.18 -1.91
C SER A 172 6.25 -15.55 -0.52
N THR A 173 6.66 -14.28 -0.39
CA THR A 173 6.57 -13.54 0.88
C THR A 173 5.12 -13.32 1.28
N ILE A 174 4.24 -12.97 0.33
CA ILE A 174 2.80 -12.84 0.57
C ILE A 174 2.21 -14.16 1.09
N GLN A 175 2.51 -15.27 0.42
CA GLN A 175 2.03 -16.60 0.81
C GLN A 175 2.58 -17.01 2.19
N ALA A 176 3.85 -16.72 2.47
CA ALA A 176 4.44 -16.97 3.79
C ALA A 176 3.74 -16.19 4.90
N ALA A 177 3.32 -14.94 4.64
CA ALA A 177 2.57 -14.15 5.62
C ALA A 177 1.19 -14.74 5.90
N GLN A 178 0.49 -15.21 4.85
CA GLN A 178 -0.78 -15.91 5.00
C GLN A 178 -0.63 -17.20 5.80
N GLN A 179 0.40 -18.00 5.51
CA GLN A 179 0.71 -19.24 6.23
C GLN A 179 1.13 -19.00 7.68
N ALA A 180 1.67 -17.83 8.00
CA ALA A 180 1.95 -17.38 9.36
C ALA A 180 0.68 -16.90 10.11
N GLY A 181 -0.48 -16.86 9.45
CA GLY A 181 -1.74 -16.40 10.03
C GLY A 181 -1.83 -14.88 10.19
N LEU A 182 -1.06 -14.13 9.41
CA LEU A 182 -1.16 -12.67 9.33
C LEU A 182 -2.19 -12.29 8.27
N GLU A 183 -2.91 -11.18 8.51
CA GLU A 183 -3.58 -10.51 7.39
C GLU A 183 -2.52 -9.99 6.41
N VAL A 184 -2.86 -9.89 5.13
CA VAL A 184 -1.97 -9.37 4.10
C VAL A 184 -2.46 -8.03 3.54
N CYS A 185 -1.53 -7.08 3.50
CA CYS A 185 -1.66 -5.84 2.74
C CYS A 185 -0.74 -5.91 1.51
N ALA A 186 -1.27 -6.14 0.32
CA ALA A 186 -0.46 -6.20 -0.90
C ALA A 186 -1.15 -5.43 -2.02
N GLY A 187 -0.39 -4.57 -2.70
CA GLY A 187 -0.86 -3.79 -3.82
C GLY A 187 0.30 -3.40 -4.73
N GLY A 188 0.30 -2.16 -5.21
CA GLY A 188 1.38 -1.68 -6.06
C GLY A 188 1.31 -0.19 -6.34
N ILE A 189 2.01 0.22 -7.38
CA ILE A 189 2.12 1.60 -7.85
C ILE A 189 1.57 1.68 -9.27
N ILE A 190 0.63 2.59 -9.50
CA ILE A 190 0.16 2.94 -10.84
C ILE A 190 0.91 4.17 -11.36
N GLY A 191 1.22 4.18 -12.66
CA GLY A 191 1.93 5.28 -13.32
C GLY A 191 3.45 5.12 -13.35
N LEU A 192 3.97 3.91 -13.17
CA LEU A 192 5.37 3.53 -13.38
C LEU A 192 5.81 3.57 -14.84
N GLY A 193 4.88 3.76 -15.77
CA GLY A 193 5.05 3.59 -17.22
C GLY A 193 4.42 2.30 -17.75
N GLU A 194 3.75 1.56 -16.87
CA GLU A 194 3.00 0.35 -17.19
C GLU A 194 1.72 0.66 -17.98
N SER A 195 1.22 -0.33 -18.71
CA SER A 195 -0.05 -0.22 -19.43
C SER A 195 -1.26 -0.47 -18.52
N GLU A 196 -2.47 -0.14 -18.98
CA GLU A 196 -3.69 -0.56 -18.29
C GLU A 196 -3.78 -2.09 -18.14
N THR A 197 -3.28 -2.84 -19.13
CA THR A 197 -3.24 -4.31 -19.07
C THR A 197 -2.38 -4.78 -17.90
N ASP A 198 -1.24 -4.12 -17.64
CA ASP A 198 -0.37 -4.45 -16.51
C ASP A 198 -1.06 -4.16 -15.16
N ARG A 199 -1.75 -3.02 -15.05
CA ARG A 199 -2.53 -2.70 -13.84
C ARG A 199 -3.60 -3.74 -13.55
N ILE A 200 -4.29 -4.22 -14.58
CA ILE A 200 -5.30 -5.28 -14.47
C ILE A 200 -4.65 -6.62 -14.11
N SER A 201 -3.53 -6.97 -14.75
CA SER A 201 -2.77 -8.19 -14.43
C SER A 201 -2.36 -8.24 -12.95
N MET A 202 -1.89 -7.11 -12.41
CA MET A 202 -1.62 -6.95 -10.98
C MET A 202 -2.88 -7.16 -10.14
N ALA A 203 -4.00 -6.52 -10.47
CA ALA A 203 -5.25 -6.67 -9.71
C ALA A 203 -5.76 -8.12 -9.70
N VAL A 204 -5.68 -8.81 -10.84
CA VAL A 204 -6.04 -10.24 -10.95
C VAL A 204 -5.13 -11.10 -10.08
N THR A 205 -3.81 -10.86 -10.11
CA THR A 205 -2.87 -11.61 -9.26
C THR A 205 -3.19 -11.40 -7.77
N LEU A 206 -3.49 -10.16 -7.35
CA LEU A 206 -3.89 -9.86 -5.98
C LEU A 206 -5.20 -10.57 -5.59
N ALA A 207 -6.15 -10.69 -6.52
CA ALA A 207 -7.41 -11.40 -6.29
C ALA A 207 -7.20 -12.90 -6.14
N GLU A 208 -6.32 -13.49 -6.97
CA GLU A 208 -5.93 -14.90 -6.86
C GLU A 208 -5.20 -15.19 -5.54
N LEU A 209 -4.39 -14.25 -5.07
CA LEU A 209 -3.75 -14.30 -3.76
C LEU A 209 -4.71 -14.06 -2.59
N ARG A 210 -5.95 -13.59 -2.85
CA ARG A 210 -6.99 -13.34 -1.84
C ARG A 210 -6.54 -12.43 -0.70
N VAL A 211 -5.82 -11.36 -1.03
CA VAL A 211 -5.32 -10.40 -0.04
C VAL A 211 -6.46 -9.56 0.53
N GLU A 212 -6.40 -9.27 1.83
CA GLU A 212 -7.47 -8.59 2.56
C GLU A 212 -7.46 -7.07 2.34
N SER A 213 -6.27 -6.52 2.06
CA SER A 213 -6.07 -5.08 1.91
C SER A 213 -5.15 -4.77 0.73
N VAL A 214 -5.56 -3.84 -0.13
CA VAL A 214 -4.84 -3.49 -1.37
C VAL A 214 -4.53 -1.98 -1.38
N PRO A 215 -3.29 -1.58 -1.05
CA PRO A 215 -2.86 -0.21 -1.22
C PRO A 215 -2.61 0.11 -2.69
N ILE A 216 -3.23 1.18 -3.17
CA ILE A 216 -3.01 1.75 -4.50
C ILE A 216 -2.17 3.01 -4.30
N ASN A 217 -0.89 2.90 -4.64
CA ASN A 217 0.01 4.04 -4.72
C ASN A 217 -0.05 4.62 -6.12
N ILE A 218 0.09 5.93 -6.24
CA ILE A 218 0.22 6.64 -7.51
C ILE A 218 1.65 7.16 -7.55
N LEU A 219 2.36 6.92 -8.67
CA LEU A 219 3.75 7.33 -8.78
C LEU A 219 3.89 8.83 -8.50
N ILE A 220 4.75 9.15 -7.54
CA ILE A 220 5.29 10.49 -7.36
C ILE A 220 6.65 10.49 -8.06
N PRO A 221 6.84 11.25 -9.15
CA PRO A 221 8.15 11.37 -9.78
C PRO A 221 9.11 12.11 -8.85
N LEU A 222 10.13 11.41 -8.36
CA LEU A 222 11.07 11.95 -7.36
C LEU A 222 12.45 12.15 -7.97
N ALA A 223 13.02 13.34 -7.74
CA ALA A 223 14.35 13.70 -8.21
C ALA A 223 15.41 12.66 -7.81
N GLY A 224 16.32 12.39 -8.74
CA GLY A 224 17.38 11.41 -8.55
C GLY A 224 16.98 9.94 -8.83
N THR A 225 15.68 9.63 -8.86
CA THR A 225 15.21 8.29 -9.26
C THR A 225 15.14 8.15 -10.79
N PRO A 226 15.31 6.93 -11.35
CA PRO A 226 15.12 6.71 -12.80
C PRO A 226 13.73 7.07 -13.35
N LEU A 227 12.71 7.19 -12.48
CA LEU A 227 11.35 7.56 -12.87
C LEU A 227 11.03 9.05 -12.58
N ALA A 228 12.03 9.88 -12.30
CA ALA A 228 11.85 11.30 -12.00
C ALA A 228 11.17 12.10 -13.12
N GLN A 229 11.31 11.65 -14.37
CA GLN A 229 10.76 12.31 -15.56
C GLN A 229 9.54 11.57 -16.15
N THR A 230 9.01 10.58 -15.42
CA THR A 230 7.83 9.85 -15.87
C THR A 230 6.62 10.78 -15.88
N LYS A 231 5.89 10.77 -17.00
CA LYS A 231 4.66 11.55 -17.15
C LYS A 231 3.60 11.04 -16.15
N PRO A 232 3.02 11.92 -15.31
CA PRO A 232 1.94 11.52 -14.40
C PRO A 232 0.72 10.99 -15.17
N LEU A 233 0.01 10.04 -14.55
CA LEU A 233 -1.28 9.57 -15.06
C LEU A 233 -2.32 10.70 -14.99
N GLY A 234 -3.23 10.74 -15.96
CA GLY A 234 -4.39 11.62 -15.89
C GLY A 234 -5.38 11.17 -14.80
N ILE A 235 -6.15 12.11 -14.25
CA ILE A 235 -7.19 11.83 -13.24
C ILE A 235 -8.16 10.74 -13.71
N GLN A 236 -8.58 10.78 -14.97
CA GLN A 236 -9.46 9.76 -15.55
C GLN A 236 -8.84 8.35 -15.48
N GLU A 237 -7.54 8.21 -15.77
CA GLU A 237 -6.84 6.93 -15.73
C GLU A 237 -6.71 6.39 -14.31
N ILE A 238 -6.44 7.28 -13.34
CA ILE A 238 -6.35 6.92 -11.92
C ILE A 238 -7.70 6.43 -11.40
N LEU A 239 -8.78 7.20 -11.62
CA LEU A 239 -10.12 6.82 -11.17
C LEU A 239 -10.60 5.53 -11.84
N ARG A 240 -10.28 5.36 -13.12
CA ARG A 240 -10.56 4.14 -13.86
C ARG A 240 -9.81 2.94 -13.28
N ALA A 241 -8.52 3.09 -12.94
CA ALA A 241 -7.76 2.02 -12.31
C ALA A 241 -8.37 1.63 -10.96
N ILE A 242 -8.75 2.58 -10.11
CA ILE A 242 -9.39 2.31 -8.81
C ILE A 242 -10.72 1.56 -8.99
N ALA A 243 -11.54 2.00 -9.95
CA ALA A 243 -12.82 1.34 -10.24
C ALA A 243 -12.64 -0.10 -10.75
N LEU A 244 -11.67 -0.33 -11.65
CA LEU A 244 -11.32 -1.68 -12.11
C LEU A 244 -10.81 -2.55 -10.96
N PHE A 245 -9.96 -2.01 -10.09
CA PHE A 245 -9.48 -2.72 -8.90
C PHE A 245 -10.64 -3.14 -8.02
N ARG A 246 -11.64 -2.27 -7.78
CA ARG A 246 -12.82 -2.62 -6.98
C ARG A 246 -13.62 -3.75 -7.61
N LEU A 247 -13.84 -3.70 -8.92
CA LEU A 247 -14.63 -4.71 -9.63
C LEU A 247 -13.90 -6.07 -9.66
N ILE A 248 -12.56 -6.06 -9.69
CA ILE A 248 -11.73 -7.27 -9.65
C ILE A 248 -11.58 -7.81 -8.22
N LEU A 249 -11.51 -6.92 -7.23
CA LEU A 249 -11.31 -7.23 -5.81
C LEU A 249 -12.53 -6.77 -4.98
N PRO A 250 -13.73 -7.36 -5.19
CA PRO A 250 -14.96 -6.89 -4.56
C PRO A 250 -14.88 -6.90 -3.03
N ASP A 251 -14.16 -7.87 -2.47
CA ASP A 251 -14.07 -8.10 -1.03
C ASP A 251 -12.80 -7.54 -0.39
N ALA A 252 -11.84 -6.98 -1.14
CA ALA A 252 -10.63 -6.43 -0.53
C ALA A 252 -10.83 -4.98 -0.09
N ALA A 253 -10.12 -4.56 0.97
CA ALA A 253 -10.07 -3.17 1.39
C ALA A 253 -9.11 -2.37 0.48
N LEU A 254 -9.64 -1.53 -0.41
CA LEU A 254 -8.83 -0.67 -1.30
C LEU A 254 -8.41 0.60 -0.56
N ARG A 255 -7.11 0.90 -0.53
CA ARG A 255 -6.57 2.04 0.23
C ARG A 255 -5.75 2.96 -0.66
N LEU A 256 -6.07 4.26 -0.66
CA LEU A 256 -5.26 5.26 -1.34
C LEU A 256 -4.01 5.56 -0.51
N ALA A 257 -2.83 5.34 -1.10
CA ALA A 257 -1.56 5.48 -0.39
C ALA A 257 -0.76 6.67 -0.94
N ALA A 258 0.49 6.45 -1.37
CA ALA A 258 1.36 7.50 -1.90
C ALA A 258 0.74 8.20 -3.11
N GLY A 259 0.88 9.52 -3.19
CA GLY A 259 0.52 10.33 -4.37
C GLY A 259 -0.95 10.70 -4.50
N ARG A 260 -1.83 10.34 -3.55
CA ARG A 260 -3.28 10.59 -3.66
C ARG A 260 -3.61 12.07 -3.81
N GLU A 261 -2.98 12.95 -3.03
CA GLU A 261 -3.28 14.38 -3.01
C GLU A 261 -2.69 15.12 -4.20
N SER A 262 -1.50 14.73 -4.65
CA SER A 262 -0.79 15.37 -5.76
C SER A 262 -1.29 14.90 -7.11
N ALA A 263 -1.84 13.69 -7.21
CA ALA A 263 -2.34 13.15 -8.47
C ALA A 263 -3.84 13.37 -8.68
N LEU A 264 -4.64 13.41 -7.61
CA LEU A 264 -6.09 13.61 -7.72
C LEU A 264 -6.55 15.06 -7.45
N HIS A 265 -5.77 15.88 -6.75
CA HIS A 265 -6.13 17.27 -6.43
C HIS A 265 -7.57 17.39 -5.86
N ASP A 266 -8.45 18.10 -6.56
CA ASP A 266 -9.86 18.31 -6.22
C ASP A 266 -10.73 17.06 -6.44
N PHE A 267 -10.24 16.07 -7.20
CA PHE A 267 -10.93 14.83 -7.51
C PHE A 267 -10.64 13.70 -6.50
N LEU A 268 -10.00 14.00 -5.36
CA LEU A 268 -9.68 12.97 -4.36
C LEU A 268 -10.94 12.26 -3.84
N SER A 269 -12.06 12.98 -3.66
CA SER A 269 -13.34 12.39 -3.26
C SER A 269 -13.89 11.40 -4.30
N SER A 270 -13.61 11.63 -5.59
CA SER A 270 -14.02 10.75 -6.67
C SER A 270 -13.37 9.37 -6.58
N ALA A 271 -12.21 9.22 -5.92
CA ALA A 271 -11.59 7.92 -5.69
C ALA A 271 -12.40 7.05 -4.70
N PHE A 272 -13.11 7.66 -3.75
CA PHE A 272 -14.04 6.96 -2.86
C PHE A 272 -15.32 6.57 -3.60
N MET A 273 -15.78 7.39 -4.54
CA MET A 273 -16.85 7.01 -5.47
C MET A 273 -16.40 5.87 -6.40
N ALA A 274 -15.13 5.84 -6.81
CA ALA A 274 -14.54 4.75 -7.57
C ALA A 274 -14.30 3.47 -6.75
N GLY A 275 -14.65 3.46 -5.44
CA GLY A 275 -14.67 2.26 -4.62
C GLY A 275 -13.52 2.12 -3.62
N ALA A 276 -12.78 3.18 -3.27
CA ALA A 276 -11.81 3.14 -2.17
C ALA A 276 -12.51 2.97 -0.78
N ASP A 277 -11.89 2.23 0.14
CA ASP A 277 -12.32 2.03 1.54
C ASP A 277 -11.48 2.81 2.55
N GLY A 278 -10.51 3.59 2.11
CA GLY A 278 -9.59 4.20 3.05
C GLY A 278 -8.38 4.82 2.41
N MET A 279 -7.53 5.35 3.27
CA MET A 279 -6.29 5.97 2.84
C MET A 279 -5.22 5.94 3.93
N MET A 280 -3.98 6.13 3.51
CA MET A 280 -2.91 6.53 4.42
C MET A 280 -3.17 7.96 4.89
N ILE A 281 -2.87 8.30 6.14
CA ILE A 281 -2.96 9.68 6.65
C ILE A 281 -1.59 10.25 6.95
N GLY A 282 -1.47 11.56 6.87
CA GLY A 282 -0.20 12.25 7.08
C GLY A 282 0.76 12.03 5.91
N GLY A 283 2.04 11.90 6.25
CA GLY A 283 3.12 11.72 5.28
C GLY A 283 3.38 10.27 4.86
N TYR A 284 4.34 10.14 3.96
CA TYR A 284 4.87 8.88 3.47
C TYR A 284 6.31 8.68 3.98
N LEU A 285 7.01 7.70 3.42
CA LEU A 285 8.36 7.35 3.88
C LEU A 285 9.37 8.50 3.73
N THR A 286 9.38 9.14 2.57
CA THR A 286 10.33 10.21 2.22
C THR A 286 9.65 11.47 1.71
N GLN A 287 8.33 11.42 1.53
CA GLN A 287 7.53 12.52 1.00
C GLN A 287 6.51 12.97 2.04
N ARG A 288 6.26 14.28 2.08
CA ARG A 288 5.18 14.84 2.89
C ARG A 288 3.86 14.64 2.16
N GLY A 289 2.82 14.33 2.93
CA GLY A 289 1.43 14.35 2.46
C GLY A 289 0.67 15.51 3.08
N ARG A 290 -0.66 15.45 3.02
CA ARG A 290 -1.53 16.38 3.77
C ARG A 290 -1.37 16.18 5.27
N SER A 291 -1.75 17.17 6.07
CA SER A 291 -1.74 17.00 7.53
C SER A 291 -2.80 15.96 7.95
N PRO A 292 -2.55 15.19 9.03
CA PRO A 292 -3.55 14.25 9.56
C PRO A 292 -4.88 14.94 9.91
N GLU A 293 -4.86 16.21 10.31
CA GLU A 293 -6.07 17.00 10.55
C GLU A 293 -6.91 17.19 9.28
N MET A 294 -6.28 17.63 8.18
CA MET A 294 -6.98 17.77 6.89
C MET A 294 -7.51 16.43 6.39
N ASP A 295 -6.74 15.36 6.56
CA ASP A 295 -7.15 14.01 6.19
C ASP A 295 -8.38 13.55 7.00
N ARG A 296 -8.41 13.83 8.31
CA ARG A 296 -9.58 13.53 9.16
C ARG A 296 -10.83 14.32 8.75
N GLN A 297 -10.69 15.62 8.48
CA GLN A 297 -11.79 16.45 8.01
C GLN A 297 -12.35 15.94 6.67
N PHE A 298 -11.45 15.61 5.73
CA PHE A 298 -11.83 15.05 4.45
C PHE A 298 -12.59 13.72 4.60
N VAL A 299 -12.10 12.81 5.45
CA VAL A 299 -12.75 11.52 5.70
C VAL A 299 -14.11 11.69 6.37
N GLN A 300 -14.24 12.64 7.30
CA GLN A 300 -15.53 12.93 7.90
C GLN A 300 -16.53 13.39 6.85
N ALA A 301 -16.13 14.27 5.93
CA ALA A 301 -16.99 14.69 4.82
C ALA A 301 -17.41 13.53 3.91
N ILE A 302 -16.52 12.55 3.64
CA ILE A 302 -16.89 11.34 2.90
C ILE A 302 -17.90 10.48 3.68
N ARG A 303 -17.72 10.34 5.00
CA ARG A 303 -18.67 9.61 5.84
C ARG A 303 -20.06 10.26 5.84
N ASP A 304 -20.11 11.58 5.95
CA ASP A 304 -21.35 12.35 5.93
C ASP A 304 -22.07 12.21 4.58
N LEU A 305 -21.33 12.22 3.47
CA LEU A 305 -21.86 11.97 2.13
C LEU A 305 -22.48 10.56 1.98
N TRP A 306 -21.98 9.59 2.74
CA TRP A 306 -22.47 8.21 2.68
C TRP A 306 -23.61 7.92 3.65
N GLN A 307 -24.00 8.83 4.56
CA GLN A 307 -25.11 8.60 5.48
C GLN A 307 -26.43 8.43 4.73
#